data_AF-A0A521U0R6-F1
#
_entry.id   AF-A0A521U0R6-F1
#
_cell.length_a   1.000
_cell.length_b   1.000
_cell.length_c   1.000
_cell.angle_alpha   90.00
_cell.angle_beta   90.00
_cell.angle_gamma   90.00
#
_symmetry.space_group_name_H-M   'P 1'
#
loop_
_entity.id
_entity.type
_entity.pdbx_description
1 polymer ?
#
loop_
_entity_poly.entity_id
_entity_poly.type
_entity_poly.pdbx_seq_one_letter_code
_entity_poly.pdbx_strand_id
1 'polypeptide(L)'
;MTSEWLVDNFSVTQAARVIEGASKSGEAEFARLPDDANIVVFSLLADKSTYCGSVHIQDTAVGRRQRLRITISDDDGTPPPKPGGLGGMFAKKAAYARRQDVVDRAIANLKVALPPI
;
A
#
# COMPACT_ATOMS: atom_id res chain seq x y z
N MET A 1 0.82 14.36 0.43
CA MET A 1 2.15 13.92 0.87
C MET A 1 2.46 12.58 0.24
N THR A 2 3.63 12.49 -0.38
CA THR A 2 4.13 11.26 -0.99
C THR A 2 5.48 10.93 -0.36
N SER A 3 5.65 9.69 0.12
CA SER A 3 6.90 9.16 0.65
C SER A 3 7.39 8.04 -0.26
N GLU A 4 8.65 8.10 -0.67
CA GLU A 4 9.24 7.09 -1.56
C GLU A 4 10.59 6.64 -1.00
N TRP A 5 10.87 5.34 -1.10
CA TRP A 5 12.20 4.79 -0.87
C TRP A 5 12.47 3.54 -1.69
N LEU A 6 13.75 3.19 -1.81
CA LEU A 6 14.21 1.98 -2.48
C LEU A 6 14.47 0.87 -1.46
N VAL A 7 14.24 -0.36 -1.88
CA VAL A 7 14.49 -1.58 -1.11
C VAL A 7 15.28 -2.55 -2.00
N ASP A 8 16.30 -3.19 -1.42
CA ASP A 8 17.13 -4.20 -2.09
C ASP A 8 16.88 -5.60 -1.49
N ASN A 9 17.22 -6.66 -2.20
CA ASN A 9 17.07 -8.06 -1.78
C ASN A 9 15.62 -8.57 -1.56
N PHE A 10 14.62 -7.88 -2.11
CA PHE A 10 13.23 -8.35 -2.11
C PHE A 10 12.70 -8.44 -3.54
N SER A 11 11.92 -9.48 -3.84
CA SER A 11 11.04 -9.52 -5.00
C SER A 11 9.71 -8.79 -4.70
N VAL A 12 9.02 -8.33 -5.75
CA VAL A 12 7.70 -7.67 -5.63
C VAL A 12 6.73 -8.54 -4.81
N THR A 13 6.71 -9.85 -5.03
CA THR A 13 5.85 -10.79 -4.30
C THR A 13 6.24 -10.94 -2.83
N GLN A 14 7.55 -10.96 -2.50
CA GLN A 14 8.00 -11.00 -1.10
C GLN A 14 7.63 -9.71 -0.37
N ALA A 15 7.86 -8.55 -0.99
CA ALA A 15 7.47 -7.27 -0.41
C ALA A 15 5.95 -7.19 -0.23
N ALA A 16 5.16 -7.63 -1.21
CA ALA A 16 3.71 -7.68 -1.10
C ALA A 16 3.24 -8.51 0.12
N ARG A 17 3.83 -9.69 0.35
CA ARG A 17 3.52 -10.52 1.53
C ARG A 17 3.88 -9.84 2.85
N VAL A 18 4.97 -9.08 2.87
CA VAL A 18 5.37 -8.30 4.05
C VAL A 18 4.36 -7.20 4.34
N ILE A 19 3.87 -6.50 3.30
CA ILE A 19 2.84 -5.47 3.45
C ILE A 19 1.50 -6.09 3.89
N GLU A 20 1.09 -7.21 3.30
CA GLU A 20 -0.10 -7.96 3.73
C GLU A 20 0.00 -8.37 5.20
N GLY A 21 1.15 -8.91 5.63
CA GLY A 21 1.40 -9.28 7.03
C GLY A 21 1.51 -8.10 8.00
N ALA A 22 1.86 -6.90 7.50
CA ALA A 22 1.88 -5.67 8.28
C ALA A 22 0.46 -5.10 8.50
N SER A 23 -0.56 -5.61 7.79
CA SER A 23 -1.96 -5.23 8.00
C SER A 23 -2.45 -5.72 9.37
N LYS A 24 -2.33 -4.88 10.40
CA LYS A 24 -2.95 -5.14 11.71
C LYS A 24 -4.20 -4.28 11.88
N SER A 25 -5.26 -4.90 12.39
CA SER A 25 -6.53 -4.24 12.71
C SER A 25 -6.29 -3.03 13.62
N GLY A 26 -6.62 -1.83 13.15
CA GLY A 26 -6.50 -0.57 13.90
C GLY A 26 -5.24 0.26 13.62
N GLU A 27 -4.35 -0.19 12.72
CA GLU A 27 -3.18 0.58 12.29
C GLU A 27 -3.35 1.06 10.85
N ALA A 28 -3.33 0.13 9.91
CA ALA A 28 -3.45 0.35 8.48
C ALA A 28 -3.84 -0.99 7.83
N GLU A 29 -4.96 -1.05 7.13
CA GLU A 29 -5.31 -2.22 6.33
C GLU A 29 -4.83 -2.01 4.89
N PHE A 30 -4.15 -3.02 4.32
CA PHE A 30 -3.63 -2.99 2.97
C PHE A 30 -4.45 -3.91 2.05
N ALA A 31 -5.17 -3.34 1.08
CA ALA A 31 -5.97 -4.12 0.12
C ALA A 31 -5.32 -4.15 -1.27
N ARG A 32 -4.97 -5.34 -1.77
CA ARG A 32 -4.27 -5.55 -3.05
C ARG A 32 -5.16 -5.24 -4.27
N LEU A 33 -4.66 -4.43 -5.21
CA LEU A 33 -5.26 -4.16 -6.52
C LEU A 33 -5.00 -5.32 -7.51
N PRO A 34 -5.76 -5.44 -8.62
CA PRO A 34 -5.50 -6.42 -9.67
C PRO A 34 -4.05 -6.38 -10.16
N ASP A 35 -3.44 -7.57 -10.30
CA ASP A 35 -2.01 -7.72 -10.56
C ASP A 35 -1.60 -7.18 -11.94
N ASP A 36 -0.66 -6.23 -11.95
CA ASP A 36 0.29 -6.04 -13.04
C ASP A 36 1.57 -6.82 -12.67
N ALA A 37 2.22 -7.49 -13.63
CA ALA A 37 3.39 -8.31 -13.37
C ALA A 37 4.55 -7.53 -12.71
N ASN A 38 4.57 -6.21 -12.85
CA ASN A 38 5.65 -5.35 -12.37
C ASN A 38 5.28 -4.42 -11.22
N ILE A 39 3.98 -4.28 -10.90
CA ILE A 39 3.48 -3.34 -9.90
C ILE A 39 2.41 -4.00 -9.05
N VAL A 40 2.60 -3.94 -7.73
CA VAL A 40 1.56 -4.29 -6.75
C VAL A 40 1.14 -3.04 -6.01
N VAL A 41 -0.17 -2.80 -5.94
CA VAL A 41 -0.72 -1.63 -5.25
C VAL A 41 -1.59 -2.09 -4.10
N PHE A 42 -1.47 -1.42 -2.96
CA PHE A 42 -2.30 -1.60 -1.79
C PHE A 42 -3.05 -0.31 -1.48
N SER A 43 -4.34 -0.41 -1.16
CA SER A 43 -5.07 0.69 -0.54
C SER A 43 -4.73 0.76 0.95
N LEU A 44 -4.42 1.95 1.46
CA LEU A 44 -4.23 2.24 2.87
C LEU A 44 -5.56 2.66 3.49
N LEU A 45 -6.07 1.85 4.41
CA LEU A 45 -7.32 2.15 5.12
C LEU A 45 -7.07 2.40 6.61
N ALA A 46 -7.65 3.46 7.16
CA ALA A 46 -7.66 3.71 8.61
C ALA A 46 -8.59 2.73 9.35
N ASP A 47 -9.65 2.29 8.67
CA ASP A 47 -10.60 1.29 9.10
C ASP A 47 -11.18 0.57 7.87
N LYS A 48 -12.08 -0.39 8.06
CA LYS A 48 -12.68 -1.19 6.96
C LYS A 48 -13.38 -0.40 5.85
N SER A 49 -13.57 0.92 6.01
CA SER A 49 -14.35 1.78 5.12
C SER A 49 -13.72 3.14 4.83
N THR A 50 -12.69 3.53 5.57
CA THR A 50 -12.06 4.85 5.44
C THR A 50 -10.74 4.74 4.70
N TYR A 51 -10.73 5.21 3.45
CA TYR A 51 -9.55 5.24 2.60
C TYR A 51 -8.71 6.49 2.89
N CYS A 52 -7.40 6.30 3.03
CA CYS A 52 -6.48 7.36 3.43
C CYS A 52 -5.32 7.57 2.46
N GLY A 53 -5.10 6.65 1.53
CA GLY A 53 -3.97 6.69 0.62
C GLY A 53 -3.64 5.34 -0.01
N SER A 54 -2.52 5.24 -0.70
CA SER A 54 -2.10 4.00 -1.37
C SER A 54 -0.61 3.72 -1.19
N VAL A 55 -0.25 2.45 -1.30
CA VAL A 55 1.14 1.97 -1.32
C VAL A 55 1.38 1.24 -2.62
N HIS A 56 2.40 1.66 -3.37
CA HIS A 56 2.80 1.08 -4.64
C HIS A 56 4.15 0.41 -4.45
N ILE A 57 4.25 -0.85 -4.88
CA ILE A 57 5.47 -1.63 -4.95
C ILE A 57 5.75 -1.82 -6.43
N GLN A 58 6.85 -1.25 -6.92
CA GLN A 58 7.23 -1.35 -8.32
C GLN A 58 8.63 -1.93 -8.43
N ASP A 59 8.82 -2.91 -9.31
CA ASP A 59 10.16 -3.33 -9.72
C ASP A 59 10.81 -2.21 -10.54
N THR A 60 11.99 -1.78 -10.13
CA THR A 60 12.77 -0.74 -10.79
C THR A 60 14.20 -1.21 -11.02
N ALA A 61 14.65 -1.11 -12.27
CA ALA A 61 16.04 -1.32 -12.60
C ALA A 61 16.84 -0.05 -12.26
N VAL A 62 17.66 -0.11 -11.20
CA VAL A 62 18.58 0.98 -10.84
C VAL A 62 20.01 0.53 -11.15
N GLY A 63 20.50 0.94 -12.31
CA GLY A 63 21.81 0.49 -12.82
C GLY A 63 21.77 -0.98 -13.24
N ARG A 64 22.63 -1.82 -12.63
CA ARG A 64 22.70 -3.28 -12.90
C ARG A 64 21.95 -4.14 -11.88
N ARG A 65 21.27 -3.54 -10.90
CA ARG A 65 20.55 -4.25 -9.83
C ARG A 65 19.06 -3.99 -9.94
N GLN A 66 18.25 -5.04 -9.82
CA GLN A 66 16.82 -4.92 -9.59
C GLN A 66 16.59 -4.46 -8.16
N ARG A 67 15.79 -3.42 -8.00
CA ARG A 67 15.39 -2.87 -6.71
C ARG A 67 13.89 -2.66 -6.71
N LEU A 68 13.29 -2.64 -5.53
CA LEU A 68 11.90 -2.26 -5.41
C LEU A 68 11.81 -0.79 -5.05
N ARG A 69 10.96 -0.06 -5.76
CA ARG A 69 10.50 1.26 -5.35
C ARG A 69 9.21 1.08 -4.56
N ILE A 70 9.21 1.59 -3.33
CA ILE A 70 8.03 1.67 -2.48
C ILE A 70 7.58 3.13 -2.47
N THR A 71 6.36 3.40 -2.92
CA THR A 71 5.77 4.74 -2.96
C THR A 71 4.49 4.74 -2.15
N ILE A 72 4.38 5.61 -1.15
CA ILE A 72 3.19 5.81 -0.34
C ILE A 72 2.64 7.20 -0.62
N SER A 73 1.37 7.32 -0.95
CA SER A 73 0.68 8.59 -1.19
C SER A 73 -0.58 8.71 -0.36
N ASP A 74 -0.91 9.91 0.10
CA ASP A 74 -2.19 10.26 0.75
C ASP A 74 -3.26 10.68 -0.28
N ASP A 75 -3.13 10.25 -1.54
CA ASP A 75 -3.89 10.80 -2.67
C ASP A 75 -5.36 10.29 -2.72
N ASP A 76 -6.27 11.22 -3.04
CA ASP A 76 -7.71 11.03 -3.27
C ASP A 76 -7.99 10.48 -4.69
N GLY A 77 -7.01 10.56 -5.59
CA GLY A 77 -7.18 10.26 -7.02
C GLY A 77 -7.46 8.81 -7.39
N THR A 78 -7.19 7.84 -6.53
CA THR A 78 -7.40 6.41 -6.81
C THR A 78 -8.23 5.75 -5.70
N PRO A 79 -9.58 5.71 -5.81
CA PRO A 79 -10.39 5.02 -4.82
C PRO A 79 -10.01 3.53 -4.76
N PRO A 80 -10.06 2.91 -3.56
CA PRO A 80 -9.77 1.50 -3.40
C PRO A 80 -10.73 0.67 -4.26
N PRO A 81 -10.31 -0.51 -4.75
CA PRO A 81 -11.17 -1.36 -5.53
C PRO A 81 -12.28 -1.83 -4.58
N LYS A 82 -13.53 -1.79 -5.05
CA LYS A 82 -14.64 -2.30 -4.23
C LYS A 82 -14.31 -3.75 -3.84
N PRO A 83 -14.51 -4.15 -2.57
CA PRO A 83 -14.36 -5.53 -2.18
C PRO A 83 -15.24 -6.40 -3.09
N GLY A 84 -14.65 -7.41 -3.73
CA GLY A 84 -15.36 -8.29 -4.67
C GLY A 84 -16.45 -9.11 -3.97
N GLY A 85 -17.53 -9.43 -4.71
CA GLY A 85 -18.62 -10.30 -4.26
C GLY A 85 -19.93 -9.59 -3.89
N LEU A 86 -20.96 -10.36 -3.53
CA LEU A 86 -22.30 -9.88 -3.13
C LEU A 86 -22.28 -8.92 -1.93
N GLY A 87 -21.23 -8.97 -1.09
CA GLY A 87 -20.99 -8.00 -0.02
C GLY A 87 -20.55 -6.61 -0.52
N GLY A 88 -19.99 -6.51 -1.72
CA GLY A 88 -19.60 -5.25 -2.36
C GLY A 88 -20.78 -4.42 -2.86
N MET A 89 -21.98 -5.02 -2.99
CA MET A 89 -23.22 -4.33 -3.39
C MET A 89 -23.80 -3.48 -2.25
N PHE A 90 -23.47 -3.83 -0.99
CA PHE A 90 -23.85 -3.10 0.22
C PHE A 90 -22.65 -2.43 0.92
N ALA A 91 -21.45 -2.59 0.39
CA ALA A 91 -20.27 -1.92 0.90
C ALA A 91 -20.49 -0.41 0.79
N LYS A 92 -20.53 0.27 1.94
CA LYS A 92 -20.55 1.74 2.02
C LYS A 92 -19.45 2.26 1.10
N LYS A 93 -19.76 3.27 0.28
CA LYS A 93 -18.74 3.96 -0.54
C LYS A 93 -17.56 4.27 0.39
N ALA A 94 -16.37 3.80 0.01
CA ALA A 94 -15.16 4.13 0.77
C ALA A 94 -15.08 5.65 0.87
N ALA A 95 -15.12 6.17 2.10
CA ALA A 95 -15.02 7.60 2.33
C ALA A 95 -13.54 7.94 2.34
N TYR A 96 -13.09 8.77 1.40
CA TYR A 96 -11.75 9.33 1.51
C TYR A 96 -11.73 10.26 2.72
N ALA A 97 -10.81 10.00 3.64
CA ALA A 97 -10.51 10.90 4.74
C ALA A 97 -9.00 11.03 4.85
N ARG A 98 -8.50 12.25 4.67
CA ARG A 98 -7.10 12.55 4.85
C ARG A 98 -6.70 12.37 6.33
N ARG A 99 -6.03 11.26 6.62
CA ARG A 99 -5.55 10.88 7.95
C ARG A 99 -4.03 10.78 7.94
N GLN A 100 -3.37 11.92 8.09
CA GLN A 100 -1.90 12.01 8.01
C GLN A 100 -1.22 11.12 9.06
N ASP A 101 -1.83 11.00 10.25
CA ASP A 101 -1.37 10.15 11.35
C ASP A 101 -1.37 8.66 11.00
N VAL A 102 -2.30 8.20 10.15
CA VAL A 102 -2.36 6.81 9.67
C VAL A 102 -1.30 6.59 8.59
N VAL A 103 -1.14 7.55 7.68
CA VAL A 103 -0.11 7.52 6.63
C VAL A 103 1.29 7.51 7.23
N ASP A 104 1.57 8.37 8.20
CA ASP A 104 2.87 8.46 8.87
C ASP A 104 3.20 7.17 9.64
N ARG A 105 2.21 6.59 10.32
CA ARG A 105 2.35 5.28 10.99
C ARG A 105 2.63 4.16 9.99
N ALA A 106 1.91 4.13 8.87
CA ALA A 106 2.15 3.16 7.81
C ALA A 106 3.58 3.29 7.23
N ILE A 107 4.06 4.52 7.01
CA ILE A 107 5.44 4.78 6.56
C ILE A 107 6.44 4.24 7.58
N ALA A 108 6.26 4.53 8.87
CA ALA A 108 7.16 4.07 9.92
C ALA A 108 7.21 2.53 9.99
N ASN A 109 6.04 1.88 10.01
CA ASN A 109 5.93 0.42 10.05
C ASN A 109 6.56 -0.24 8.81
N LEU A 110 6.28 0.30 7.63
CA LEU A 110 6.80 -0.25 6.39
C LEU A 110 8.31 -0.03 6.23
N LYS A 111 8.88 1.06 6.75
CA LYS A 111 10.34 1.23 6.80
C LYS A 111 11.04 0.28 7.77
N VAL A 112 10.35 -0.22 8.79
CA VAL A 112 10.92 -1.28 9.66
C VAL A 112 10.89 -2.62 8.94
N ALA A 113 9.80 -2.92 8.21
CA ALA A 113 9.63 -4.19 7.53
C ALA A 113 10.38 -4.30 6.18
N LEU A 114 10.47 -3.19 5.46
CA LEU A 114 11.13 -3.00 4.17
C LEU A 114 12.11 -1.83 4.27
N PRO A 115 13.29 -2.06 4.90
CA PRO A 115 14.22 -0.99 5.22
C PRO A 115 14.76 -0.29 3.98
N PRO A 116 14.87 1.06 4.01
CA PRO A 116 15.46 1.82 2.93
C PRO A 116 16.95 1.52 2.81
N ILE A 117 17.45 1.58 1.58
CA ILE A 117 18.88 1.51 1.25
C ILE A 117 19.50 2.87 0.98
#